data_AF-A0A813HIP5-F1
#
_entry.id   AF-A0A813HIP5-F1
#
_cell.length_a   1.000
_cell.length_b   1.000
_cell.length_c   1.000
_cell.angle_alpha   90.00
_cell.angle_beta   90.00
_cell.angle_gamma   90.00
#
_symmetry.space_group_name_H-M   'P 1'
#
loop_
_entity.id
_entity.type
_entity.pdbx_description
1 polymer ?
#
loop_
_entity_poly.entity_id
_entity_poly.type
_entity_poly.pdbx_seq_one_letter_code
_entity_poly.pdbx_strand_id
1 'polypeptide(L)'
;RAVFGASNESEYYVDMVTDLVSLHTAVSRGCTEEALGGRVPEVEMFLRARLCLLSRVFQTCCDSTLVPVADLLNHANEPSVLWNWDAEGQAMVITAVKAHRRGEELFTSYGTRSNVLLYRTYGFTLPPMDEPAWTYIVRPHLVRPVYAVFIEDGDARPRMMLESSHIDESLCEILNDVMTRKHDASDFLRLVCARSSTLSLR
;
A
#
# COMPACT_ATOMS: atom_id res chain seq x y z
N ARG A 1 15.34 -27.25 4.40
CA ARG A 1 14.30 -26.40 5.03
C ARG A 1 14.81 -24.98 4.93
N ALA A 2 14.13 -24.09 4.21
CA ALA A 2 14.55 -22.68 4.15
C ALA A 2 14.46 -22.10 5.56
N VAL A 3 15.52 -21.43 6.02
CA VAL A 3 15.52 -20.67 7.27
C VAL A 3 15.14 -19.25 6.86
N PHE A 4 13.97 -18.80 7.29
CA PHE A 4 13.54 -17.42 7.07
C PHE A 4 14.11 -16.55 8.18
N GLY A 5 14.77 -15.45 7.81
CA GLY A 5 15.19 -14.41 8.75
C GLY A 5 14.01 -13.56 9.22
N ALA A 6 14.26 -12.65 10.15
CA ALA A 6 13.30 -11.61 10.49
C ALA A 6 12.99 -10.76 9.26
N SER A 7 11.74 -10.31 9.13
CA SER A 7 11.37 -9.44 8.03
C SER A 7 11.90 -8.02 8.26
N ASN A 8 12.32 -7.35 7.18
CA ASN A 8 12.79 -5.96 7.20
C ASN A 8 11.63 -4.95 7.14
N GLU A 9 10.40 -5.38 7.43
CA GLU A 9 9.22 -4.49 7.43
C GLU A 9 9.36 -3.32 8.42
N SER A 10 10.07 -3.49 9.54
CA SER A 10 10.32 -2.39 10.48
C SER A 10 11.08 -1.23 9.84
N GLU A 11 12.05 -1.49 8.96
CA GLU A 11 12.77 -0.46 8.21
C GLU A 11 11.84 0.30 7.26
N TYR A 12 10.85 -0.38 6.69
CA TYR A 12 9.84 0.28 5.86
C TYR A 12 9.02 1.31 6.67
N TYR A 13 8.65 0.99 7.92
CA TYR A 13 7.94 1.95 8.77
C TYR A 13 8.81 3.16 9.12
N VAL A 14 10.11 2.97 9.33
CA VAL A 14 11.04 4.09 9.57
C VAL A 14 11.05 5.03 8.37
N ASP A 15 11.14 4.50 7.15
CA ASP A 15 11.08 5.30 5.93
C ASP A 15 9.73 6.00 5.77
N MET A 16 8.62 5.29 5.97
CA MET A 16 7.27 5.85 5.85
C MET A 16 7.05 6.99 6.84
N VAL A 17 7.47 6.82 8.10
CA VAL A 17 7.36 7.88 9.11
C VAL A 17 8.26 9.05 8.74
N THR A 18 9.47 8.79 8.24
CA THR A 18 10.39 9.85 7.76
C THR A 18 9.74 10.66 6.63
N ASP A 19 9.17 10.01 5.62
CA ASP A 19 8.46 10.67 4.52
C ASP A 19 7.28 11.53 5.02
N LEU A 20 6.48 11.00 5.97
CA LEU A 20 5.35 11.73 6.54
C LEU A 20 5.77 12.94 7.39
N VAL A 21 6.88 12.84 8.13
CA VAL A 21 7.45 13.95 8.91
C VAL A 21 8.04 15.02 7.97
N SER A 22 8.73 14.60 6.89
CA SER A 22 9.20 15.53 5.86
C SER A 22 8.04 16.24 5.17
N LEU A 23 6.95 15.53 4.87
CA LEU A 23 5.74 16.12 4.30
C LEU A 23 5.08 17.11 5.27
N HIS A 24 4.96 16.75 6.55
CA HIS A 24 4.47 17.66 7.59
C HIS A 24 5.31 18.93 7.67
N THR A 25 6.64 18.79 7.62
CA THR A 25 7.57 19.93 7.64
C THR A 25 7.38 20.82 6.41
N ALA A 26 7.23 20.23 5.23
CA ALA A 26 7.01 20.97 3.98
C ALA A 26 5.69 21.74 4.01
N VAL A 27 4.59 21.11 4.44
CA VAL A 27 3.27 21.75 4.58
C VAL A 27 3.34 22.88 5.61
N SER A 28 3.96 22.64 6.77
CA SER A 28 4.08 23.61 7.85
C SER A 28 4.87 24.86 7.45
N ARG A 29 5.84 24.72 6.54
CA ARG A 29 6.66 25.83 6.02
C ARG A 29 6.04 26.51 4.79
N GLY A 30 5.31 25.75 3.98
CA GLY A 30 4.78 26.21 2.70
C GLY A 30 3.39 26.80 2.76
N CYS A 31 2.59 26.47 3.78
CA CYS A 31 1.21 26.94 3.92
C CYS A 31 1.11 28.05 4.98
N THR A 32 0.16 28.97 4.77
CA THR A 32 -0.21 29.97 5.78
C THR A 32 -1.01 29.32 6.91
N GLU A 33 -0.98 29.91 8.12
CA GLU A 33 -1.79 29.41 9.24
C GLU A 33 -3.28 29.43 8.92
N GLU A 34 -3.75 30.44 8.19
CA GLU A 34 -5.15 30.51 7.73
C GLU A 34 -5.53 29.29 6.87
N ALA A 35 -4.67 28.91 5.93
CA ALA A 35 -4.88 27.72 5.10
C ALA A 35 -4.86 26.40 5.90
N LEU A 36 -4.22 26.40 7.09
CA LEU A 36 -4.16 25.26 8.00
C LEU A 36 -5.25 25.29 9.09
N GLY A 37 -6.21 26.22 9.01
CA GLY A 37 -7.29 26.32 9.99
C GLY A 37 -6.90 27.06 11.26
N GLY A 38 -5.98 28.03 11.16
CA GLY A 38 -5.58 28.93 12.23
C GLY A 38 -4.46 28.42 13.13
N ARG A 39 -3.89 27.23 12.85
CA ARG A 39 -2.68 26.72 13.51
C ARG A 39 -2.01 25.62 12.70
N VAL A 40 -0.70 25.48 12.84
CA VAL A 40 0.02 24.32 12.33
C VAL A 40 -0.31 23.09 13.18
N PRO A 41 -0.75 21.96 12.60
CA PRO A 41 -1.03 20.75 13.36
C PRO A 41 0.26 20.17 13.94
N GLU A 42 0.20 19.62 15.16
CA GLU A 42 1.30 18.85 15.72
C GLU A 42 1.61 17.64 14.85
N VAL A 43 2.89 17.28 14.74
CA VAL A 43 3.35 16.17 13.90
C VAL A 43 2.65 14.85 14.26
N GLU A 44 2.39 14.62 15.56
CA GLU A 44 1.68 13.43 16.02
C GLU A 44 0.25 13.38 15.49
N MET A 45 -0.50 14.48 15.54
CA MET A 45 -1.86 14.56 15.01
C MET A 45 -1.86 14.36 13.49
N PHE A 46 -0.88 14.94 12.79
CA PHE A 46 -0.73 14.74 11.35
C PHE A 46 -0.49 13.27 11.00
N LEU A 47 0.40 12.58 11.73
CA LEU A 47 0.66 11.15 11.56
C LEU A 47 -0.60 10.31 11.83
N ARG A 48 -1.29 10.55 12.96
CA ARG A 48 -2.54 9.86 13.31
C ARG A 48 -3.61 10.04 12.24
N ALA A 49 -3.80 11.26 11.75
CA ALA A 49 -4.75 11.56 10.69
C ALA A 49 -4.39 10.84 9.39
N ARG A 50 -3.10 10.82 9.01
CA ARG A 50 -2.62 10.10 7.81
C ARG A 50 -2.84 8.59 7.92
N LEU A 51 -2.55 7.99 9.06
CA LEU A 51 -2.80 6.56 9.30
C LEU A 51 -4.29 6.23 9.33
N CYS A 52 -5.12 7.13 9.86
CA CYS A 52 -6.58 6.99 9.80
C CYS A 52 -7.08 7.01 8.36
N LEU A 53 -6.66 8.00 7.56
CA LEU A 53 -7.02 8.09 6.15
C LEU A 53 -6.52 6.89 5.35
N LEU A 54 -5.32 6.37 5.65
CA LEU A 54 -4.78 5.17 5.00
C LEU A 54 -5.63 3.91 5.25
N SER A 55 -6.28 3.81 6.42
CA SER A 55 -6.91 2.56 6.89
C SER A 55 -8.43 2.58 6.92
N ARG A 56 -9.08 3.75 6.81
CA ARG A 56 -10.54 3.91 7.06
C ARG A 56 -11.33 4.57 5.92
N VAL A 57 -10.68 4.98 4.83
CA VAL A 57 -11.39 5.61 3.71
C VAL A 57 -12.03 4.60 2.78
N PHE A 58 -13.18 4.98 2.23
CA PHE A 58 -13.90 4.27 1.18
C PHE A 58 -13.92 5.10 -0.09
N GLN A 59 -14.08 4.40 -1.22
CA GLN A 59 -14.32 5.05 -2.49
C GLN A 59 -15.78 5.52 -2.56
N THR A 60 -15.96 6.80 -2.85
CA THR A 60 -17.25 7.48 -3.00
C THR A 60 -17.19 8.37 -4.24
N CYS A 61 -18.00 9.43 -4.31
CA CYS A 61 -17.89 10.47 -5.34
C CYS A 61 -16.60 11.32 -5.27
N CYS A 62 -15.83 11.24 -4.17
CA CYS A 62 -14.65 12.08 -3.92
C CYS A 62 -13.34 11.28 -3.79
N ASP A 63 -13.26 10.11 -4.44
CA ASP A 63 -12.15 9.13 -4.42
C ASP A 63 -11.82 8.51 -3.05
N SER A 64 -11.73 9.30 -1.98
CA SER A 64 -11.41 8.86 -0.62
C SER A 64 -12.23 9.62 0.41
N THR A 65 -13.11 8.93 1.11
CA THR A 65 -14.00 9.51 2.12
C THR A 65 -14.04 8.64 3.37
N LEU A 66 -13.98 9.27 4.56
CA LEU A 66 -14.31 8.59 5.81
C LEU A 66 -15.83 8.42 5.87
N VAL A 67 -16.30 7.18 5.94
CA VAL A 67 -17.72 6.85 5.99
C VAL A 67 -18.04 6.28 7.37
N PRO A 68 -18.66 7.08 8.28
CA PRO A 68 -19.00 6.61 9.62
C PRO A 68 -19.83 5.34 9.57
N VAL A 69 -19.62 4.46 10.55
CA VAL A 69 -20.25 3.13 10.68
C VAL A 69 -19.71 2.10 9.68
N ALA A 70 -19.56 2.45 8.40
CA ALA A 70 -18.96 1.55 7.42
C ALA A 70 -17.50 1.21 7.76
N ASP A 71 -16.76 2.19 8.27
CA ASP A 71 -15.35 2.07 8.67
C ASP A 71 -15.10 1.20 9.92
N LEU A 72 -16.15 0.78 10.61
CA LEU A 72 -16.10 -0.14 11.74
C LEU A 72 -16.03 -1.62 11.30
N LEU A 73 -16.38 -1.92 10.05
CA LEU A 73 -16.39 -3.31 9.54
C LEU A 73 -14.96 -3.82 9.34
N ASN A 74 -14.70 -5.02 9.89
CA ASN A 74 -13.41 -5.68 9.76
C ASN A 74 -13.26 -6.45 8.44
N HIS A 75 -12.02 -6.77 8.10
CA HIS A 75 -11.65 -7.52 6.90
C HIS A 75 -11.91 -9.02 7.04
N ALA A 76 -12.41 -9.63 5.97
CA ALA A 76 -12.27 -11.06 5.68
C ALA A 76 -12.05 -11.28 4.18
N ASN A 77 -11.30 -12.35 3.84
CA ASN A 77 -11.14 -12.80 2.45
C ASN A 77 -12.48 -13.23 1.84
N GLU A 78 -13.33 -13.84 2.65
CA GLU A 78 -14.71 -14.20 2.32
C GLU A 78 -15.65 -13.23 3.05
N PRO A 79 -15.94 -12.06 2.45
CA PRO A 79 -16.76 -11.06 3.09
C PRO A 79 -18.21 -11.54 3.19
N SER A 80 -18.86 -11.10 4.26
CA SER A 80 -20.26 -11.40 4.56
C SER A 80 -21.23 -10.26 4.23
N VAL A 81 -20.65 -9.09 3.98
CA VAL A 81 -21.32 -7.90 3.46
C VAL A 81 -20.47 -7.31 2.34
N LEU A 82 -21.13 -6.68 1.38
CA LEU A 82 -20.50 -5.85 0.35
C LEU A 82 -20.90 -4.40 0.57
N TRP A 83 -20.07 -3.48 0.09
CA TRP A 83 -20.39 -2.06 0.10
C TRP A 83 -20.31 -1.47 -1.29
N ASN A 84 -21.13 -0.46 -1.56
CA ASN A 84 -21.06 0.34 -2.78
C ASN A 84 -21.55 1.77 -2.49
N TRP A 85 -20.98 2.74 -3.20
CA TRP A 85 -21.52 4.09 -3.25
C TRP A 85 -22.71 4.12 -4.20
N ASP A 86 -23.89 4.45 -3.69
CA ASP A 86 -25.07 4.77 -4.49
C ASP A 86 -25.04 6.27 -4.85
N ALA A 87 -24.75 6.55 -6.12
CA ALA A 87 -24.67 7.92 -6.61
C ALA A 87 -26.04 8.60 -6.75
N GLU A 88 -27.13 7.85 -6.90
CA GLU A 88 -28.47 8.45 -6.98
C GLU A 88 -28.97 8.82 -5.58
N GLY A 89 -28.86 7.87 -4.64
CA GLY A 89 -29.20 8.09 -3.23
C GLY A 89 -28.18 8.92 -2.45
N GLN A 90 -27.00 9.19 -3.02
CA GLN A 90 -25.86 9.86 -2.36
C GLN A 90 -25.53 9.20 -1.01
N ALA A 91 -25.46 7.86 -0.99
CA ALA A 91 -25.30 7.09 0.23
C ALA A 91 -24.32 5.93 0.06
N MET A 92 -23.62 5.58 1.15
CA MET A 92 -22.92 4.30 1.24
C MET A 92 -23.94 3.20 1.57
N VAL A 93 -24.03 2.20 0.71
CA VAL A 93 -24.94 1.06 0.88
C VAL A 93 -24.11 -0.15 1.29
N ILE A 94 -24.48 -0.78 2.40
CA ILE A 94 -23.88 -2.04 2.87
C ILE A 94 -24.93 -3.14 2.76
N THR A 95 -24.63 -4.17 1.97
CA THR A 95 -25.56 -5.25 1.63
C THR A 95 -25.03 -6.56 2.17
N ALA A 96 -25.82 -7.26 2.99
CA ALA A 96 -25.50 -8.62 3.40
C ALA A 96 -25.60 -9.59 2.21
N VAL A 97 -24.58 -10.42 2.02
CA VAL A 97 -24.55 -11.44 0.95
C VAL A 97 -24.84 -12.85 1.44
N LYS A 98 -25.04 -13.00 2.76
CA LYS A 98 -25.49 -14.23 3.41
C LYS A 98 -26.41 -13.91 4.58
N ALA A 99 -27.17 -14.91 5.04
CA ALA A 99 -27.93 -14.81 6.28
C ALA A 99 -26.97 -14.80 7.49
N HIS A 100 -27.31 -14.01 8.50
CA HIS A 100 -26.49 -13.80 9.70
C HIS A 100 -27.21 -14.20 10.97
N ARG A 101 -26.47 -14.76 11.93
CA ARG A 101 -27.01 -15.04 13.27
C ARG A 101 -26.92 -13.80 14.14
N ARG A 102 -27.80 -13.70 15.14
CA ARG A 102 -27.71 -12.65 16.15
C ARG A 102 -26.36 -12.72 16.86
N GLY A 103 -25.61 -11.62 16.85
CA GLY A 103 -24.29 -11.53 17.46
C GLY A 103 -23.14 -12.02 16.58
N GLU A 104 -23.40 -12.50 15.36
CA GLU A 104 -22.37 -12.75 14.36
C GLU A 104 -21.78 -11.41 13.90
N GLU A 105 -20.46 -11.34 13.82
CA GLU A 105 -19.76 -10.17 13.32
C GLU A 105 -19.91 -10.07 11.79
N LEU A 106 -20.11 -8.84 11.31
CA LEU A 106 -20.18 -8.53 9.89
C LEU A 106 -18.79 -8.17 9.39
N PHE A 107 -18.28 -8.97 8.46
CA PHE A 107 -17.01 -8.72 7.78
C PHE A 107 -17.23 -8.22 6.36
N THR A 108 -16.47 -7.20 5.98
CA THR A 108 -16.30 -6.72 4.60
C THR A 108 -14.95 -7.17 4.05
N SER A 109 -14.66 -6.86 2.79
CA SER A 109 -13.31 -7.03 2.21
C SER A 109 -12.62 -5.68 2.07
N TYR A 110 -11.31 -5.68 2.33
CA TYR A 110 -10.42 -4.54 2.08
C TYR A 110 -9.69 -4.69 0.73
N GLY A 111 -10.15 -5.65 -0.09
CA GLY A 111 -9.51 -6.11 -1.31
C GLY A 111 -8.58 -7.30 -1.08
N THR A 112 -8.16 -7.92 -2.18
CA THR A 112 -7.16 -9.00 -2.18
C THR A 112 -5.79 -8.40 -1.88
N ARG A 113 -5.25 -8.67 -0.69
CA ARG A 113 -3.99 -8.08 -0.20
C ARG A 113 -3.13 -9.15 0.49
N SER A 114 -1.83 -9.11 0.23
CA SER A 114 -0.86 -9.90 1.00
C SER A 114 -0.73 -9.39 2.44
N ASN A 115 -0.07 -10.18 3.28
CA ASN A 115 0.22 -9.81 4.66
C ASN A 115 1.11 -8.57 4.76
N VAL A 116 2.05 -8.38 3.83
CA VAL A 116 2.89 -7.17 3.79
C VAL A 116 2.01 -5.93 3.55
N LEU A 117 1.05 -6.01 2.63
CA LEU A 117 0.14 -4.90 2.34
C LEU A 117 -0.87 -4.67 3.48
N LEU A 118 -1.43 -5.74 4.05
CA LEU A 118 -2.33 -5.63 5.20
C LEU A 118 -1.64 -5.01 6.42
N TYR A 119 -0.41 -5.42 6.70
CA TYR A 119 0.35 -4.90 7.83
C TYR A 119 0.68 -3.41 7.62
N ARG A 120 1.17 -3.03 6.44
CA ARG A 120 1.51 -1.64 6.11
C ARG A 120 0.31 -0.70 6.10
N THR A 121 -0.87 -1.17 5.67
CA THR A 121 -2.05 -0.32 5.52
C THR A 121 -2.97 -0.35 6.74
N TYR A 122 -3.17 -1.51 7.37
CA TYR A 122 -4.19 -1.73 8.39
C TYR A 122 -3.64 -2.23 9.74
N GLY A 123 -2.35 -2.55 9.82
CA GLY A 123 -1.69 -2.93 11.08
C GLY A 123 -2.00 -4.35 11.56
N PHE A 124 -2.45 -5.25 10.68
CA PHE A 124 -2.67 -6.67 10.99
C PHE A 124 -2.20 -7.58 9.85
N THR A 125 -2.16 -8.89 10.11
CA THR A 125 -1.88 -9.94 9.12
C THR A 125 -2.91 -11.07 9.26
N LEU A 126 -3.09 -11.84 8.20
CA LEU A 126 -3.83 -13.08 8.18
C LEU A 126 -2.91 -14.27 8.50
N PRO A 127 -3.45 -15.40 8.96
CA PRO A 127 -2.71 -16.64 9.02
C PRO A 127 -2.07 -16.97 7.65
N PRO A 128 -0.85 -17.51 7.58
CA PRO A 128 -0.16 -17.76 6.31
C PRO A 128 -0.95 -18.65 5.32
N MET A 129 -1.84 -19.52 5.82
CA MET A 129 -2.68 -20.37 4.99
C MET A 129 -3.85 -19.63 4.33
N ASP A 130 -4.21 -18.47 4.88
CA ASP A 130 -5.30 -17.62 4.40
C ASP A 130 -4.75 -16.44 3.57
N GLU A 131 -3.43 -16.29 3.45
CA GLU A 131 -2.84 -15.21 2.67
C GLU A 131 -3.07 -15.44 1.17
N PRO A 132 -3.78 -14.53 0.46
CA PRO A 132 -4.22 -14.81 -0.91
C PRO A 132 -3.10 -14.70 -1.94
N ALA A 133 -2.06 -13.91 -1.66
CA ALA A 133 -0.91 -13.69 -2.51
C ALA A 133 0.27 -13.19 -1.69
N TRP A 134 1.49 -13.37 -2.19
CA TRP A 134 2.70 -12.84 -1.58
C TRP A 134 3.23 -11.67 -2.39
N THR A 135 3.46 -10.56 -1.68
CA THR A 135 4.01 -9.34 -2.24
C THR A 135 5.44 -9.12 -1.78
N TYR A 136 6.34 -8.80 -2.71
CA TYR A 136 7.64 -8.24 -2.41
C TYR A 136 7.77 -6.85 -3.03
N ILE A 137 7.92 -5.82 -2.19
CA ILE A 137 8.10 -4.44 -2.63
C ILE A 137 9.58 -4.14 -2.69
N VAL A 138 10.11 -3.95 -3.90
CA VAL A 138 11.52 -3.65 -4.11
C VAL A 138 11.83 -2.25 -3.59
N ARG A 139 12.80 -2.16 -2.68
CA ARG A 139 13.16 -0.88 -2.05
C ARG A 139 13.77 0.06 -3.10
N PRO A 140 13.40 1.36 -3.14
CA PRO A 140 13.89 2.29 -4.15
C PRO A 140 15.42 2.33 -4.29
N HIS A 141 16.15 2.32 -3.18
CA HIS A 141 17.62 2.36 -3.20
C HIS A 141 18.27 1.09 -3.81
N LEU A 142 17.55 -0.03 -3.87
CA LEU A 142 18.03 -1.27 -4.51
C LEU A 142 17.87 -1.23 -6.02
N VAL A 143 16.75 -0.68 -6.49
CA VAL A 143 16.39 -0.65 -7.92
C VAL A 143 16.93 0.60 -8.64
N ARG A 144 17.08 1.75 -7.97
CA ARG A 144 17.58 3.00 -8.60
C ARG A 144 18.92 2.82 -9.34
N PRO A 145 19.94 2.15 -8.78
CA PRO A 145 21.18 1.89 -9.51
C PRO A 145 20.98 1.01 -10.74
N VAL A 146 19.98 0.12 -10.72
CA VAL A 146 19.59 -0.66 -11.89
C VAL A 146 18.91 0.24 -12.91
N TYR A 147 17.93 1.06 -12.51
CA TYR A 147 17.29 2.02 -13.42
C TYR A 147 18.30 2.96 -14.10
N ALA A 148 19.35 3.40 -13.40
CA ALA A 148 20.39 4.22 -14.02
C ALA A 148 21.12 3.53 -15.18
N VAL A 149 21.18 2.20 -15.19
CA VAL A 149 21.78 1.41 -16.27
C VAL A 149 20.81 1.19 -17.44
N PHE A 150 19.51 1.12 -17.16
CA PHE A 150 18.51 0.63 -18.11
C PHE A 150 17.46 1.67 -18.57
N ILE A 151 17.20 2.73 -17.79
CA ILE A 151 16.01 3.60 -17.93
C ILE A 151 16.33 5.12 -17.83
N GLU A 152 17.57 5.53 -17.48
CA GLU A 152 18.07 6.93 -17.36
C GLU A 152 17.33 7.86 -16.36
N ASP A 153 16.00 7.78 -16.24
CA ASP A 153 15.15 8.57 -15.33
C ASP A 153 14.55 7.69 -14.21
N GLY A 154 15.44 7.05 -13.45
CA GLY A 154 15.07 6.10 -12.40
C GLY A 154 14.40 6.72 -11.18
N ASP A 155 14.53 8.04 -10.97
CA ASP A 155 14.00 8.72 -9.80
C ASP A 155 12.50 9.04 -9.92
N ALA A 156 11.98 9.16 -11.15
CA ALA A 156 10.57 9.41 -11.41
C ALA A 156 9.72 8.12 -11.51
N ARG A 157 10.33 6.92 -11.47
CA ARG A 157 9.63 5.66 -11.69
C ARG A 157 8.92 5.15 -10.42
N PRO A 158 7.73 4.52 -10.58
CA PRO A 158 6.98 3.97 -9.46
C PRO A 158 7.76 2.88 -8.71
N ARG A 159 7.33 2.61 -7.47
CA ARG A 159 7.86 1.48 -6.69
C ARG A 159 7.56 0.18 -7.44
N MET A 160 8.58 -0.63 -7.68
CA MET A 160 8.41 -1.95 -8.28
C MET A 160 7.87 -2.93 -7.24
N MET A 161 6.81 -3.64 -7.62
CA MET A 161 6.19 -4.68 -6.82
C MET A 161 6.24 -6.02 -7.55
N LEU A 162 6.57 -7.09 -6.82
CA LEU A 162 6.48 -8.46 -7.29
C LEU A 162 5.35 -9.16 -6.56
N GLU A 163 4.38 -9.68 -7.31
CA GLU A 163 3.22 -10.37 -6.78
C GLU A 163 3.23 -11.83 -7.20
N SER A 164 2.85 -12.74 -6.31
CA SER A 164 2.82 -14.17 -6.63
C SER A 164 1.61 -14.59 -7.47
N SER A 165 0.56 -13.77 -7.49
CA SER A 165 -0.72 -14.10 -8.15
C SER A 165 -0.86 -13.50 -9.55
N HIS A 166 -0.11 -12.45 -9.87
CA HIS A 166 -0.16 -11.76 -11.16
C HIS A 166 1.12 -10.95 -11.39
N ILE A 167 1.32 -10.48 -12.61
CA ILE A 167 2.36 -9.50 -12.93
C ILE A 167 1.78 -8.11 -12.70
N ASP A 168 2.34 -7.38 -11.75
CA ASP A 168 1.91 -6.01 -11.42
C ASP A 168 2.12 -5.05 -12.60
N GLU A 169 1.22 -4.07 -12.75
CA GLU A 169 1.26 -3.11 -13.86
C GLU A 169 2.55 -2.29 -13.84
N SER A 170 3.06 -1.91 -12.66
CA SER A 170 4.32 -1.17 -12.55
C SER A 170 5.49 -1.98 -13.10
N LEU A 171 5.50 -3.30 -12.88
CA LEU A 171 6.53 -4.17 -13.42
C LEU A 171 6.42 -4.27 -14.94
N CYS A 172 5.20 -4.43 -15.47
CA CYS A 172 4.95 -4.44 -16.92
C CYS A 172 5.47 -3.16 -17.59
N GLU A 173 5.13 -1.99 -17.06
CA GLU A 173 5.60 -0.69 -17.56
C GLU A 173 7.12 -0.60 -17.59
N ILE A 174 7.78 -0.99 -16.50
CA ILE A 174 9.24 -0.98 -16.39
C ILE A 174 9.88 -1.91 -17.43
N LEU A 175 9.38 -3.14 -17.59
CA LEU A 175 9.95 -4.08 -18.56
C LEU A 175 9.74 -3.62 -20.00
N ASN A 176 8.60 -3.00 -20.31
CA ASN A 176 8.34 -2.41 -21.62
C ASN A 176 9.27 -1.23 -21.92
N ASP A 177 9.57 -0.39 -20.93
CA ASP A 177 10.55 0.69 -21.07
C ASP A 177 11.95 0.18 -21.36
N VAL A 178 12.39 -0.84 -20.61
CA VAL A 178 13.69 -1.51 -20.80
C VAL A 178 13.81 -2.03 -22.24
N MET A 179 12.78 -2.71 -22.73
CA MET A 179 12.75 -3.23 -24.10
C MET A 179 12.72 -2.11 -25.15
N THR A 180 11.96 -1.04 -24.93
CA THR A 180 11.89 0.12 -25.84
C THR A 180 13.26 0.79 -26.00
N ARG A 181 14.07 0.77 -24.94
CA ARG A 181 15.46 1.26 -24.93
C ARG A 181 16.47 0.24 -25.47
N LYS A 182 16.02 -0.88 -26.03
CA LYS A 182 16.84 -1.97 -26.60
C LYS A 182 17.76 -2.67 -25.59
N HIS A 183 17.39 -2.65 -24.31
CA HIS A 183 18.03 -3.49 -23.30
C HIS A 183 17.27 -4.81 -23.12
N ASP A 184 17.94 -5.81 -22.55
CA ASP A 184 17.34 -7.11 -22.22
C ASP A 184 16.59 -7.03 -20.88
N ALA A 185 15.27 -7.24 -20.92
CA ALA A 185 14.40 -7.29 -19.74
C ALA A 185 14.79 -8.40 -18.75
N SER A 186 15.34 -9.51 -19.24
CA SER A 186 15.84 -10.60 -18.40
C SER A 186 17.07 -10.18 -17.60
N ASP A 187 17.99 -9.45 -18.22
CA ASP A 187 19.18 -8.94 -17.54
C ASP A 187 18.84 -7.89 -16.50
N PHE A 188 17.86 -7.03 -16.81
CA PHE A 188 17.28 -6.11 -15.85
C PHE A 188 16.75 -6.85 -14.61
N LEU A 189 15.86 -7.84 -14.80
CA LEU A 189 15.30 -8.63 -13.70
C LEU A 189 16.37 -9.37 -12.90
N ARG A 190 17.35 -9.98 -13.58
CA ARG A 190 18.49 -10.64 -12.92
C ARG A 190 19.24 -9.69 -12.00
N LEU A 191 19.51 -8.47 -12.46
CA LEU A 191 20.25 -7.49 -11.66
C LEU A 191 19.43 -7.00 -10.45
N VAL A 192 18.11 -6.80 -10.62
CA VAL A 192 17.20 -6.50 -9.51
C VAL A 192 17.22 -7.62 -8.48
N CYS A 193 16.99 -8.87 -8.90
CA CYS A 193 16.97 -10.03 -8.01
C CYS A 193 18.32 -10.23 -7.30
N ALA A 194 19.44 -10.09 -8.01
CA ALA A 194 20.77 -10.22 -7.43
C ALA A 194 20.98 -9.21 -6.28
N ARG A 195 20.62 -7.94 -6.50
CA ARG A 195 20.75 -6.88 -5.48
C ARG A 195 19.82 -7.10 -4.29
N SER A 196 18.62 -7.60 -4.51
CA SER A 196 17.67 -7.94 -3.44
C SER A 196 18.15 -9.14 -2.60
N SER A 197 18.81 -10.13 -3.21
CA SER A 197 19.30 -11.33 -2.52
C SER A 197 20.52 -11.07 -1.62
N THR A 198 21.39 -10.13 -1.98
CA THR A 198 22.62 -9.81 -1.23
C THR A 198 22.38 -9.22 0.16
N LEU A 199 21.17 -8.76 0.46
CA LEU A 199 20.79 -8.21 1.77
C LEU A 199 20.18 -9.26 2.72
N SER A 200 19.66 -10.38 2.21
CA SER A 200 19.09 -11.45 3.03
C SER A 200 20.14 -12.37 3.68
N LEU A 201 21.42 -12.15 3.41
CA LEU A 201 22.55 -12.92 3.94
C LEU A 201 23.38 -12.16 4.98
N ARG A 202 22.92 -10.99 5.44
CA ARG A 202 23.54 -10.24 6.53
C ARG A 202 22.72 -10.33 7.80
#